data_AF-A0A2V9IFE0-F1
#
_entry.id   AF-A0A2V9IFE0-F1
#
_cell.length_a   1.000
_cell.length_b   1.000
_cell.length_c   1.000
_cell.angle_alpha   90.00
_cell.angle_beta   90.00
_cell.angle_gamma   90.00
#
_symmetry.space_group_name_H-M   'P 1'
#
loop_
_entity.id
_entity.type
_entity.pdbx_description
1 polymer ?
#
loop_
_entity_poly.entity_id
_entity_poly.type
_entity_poly.pdbx_seq_one_letter_code
_entity_poly.pdbx_strand_id
1 'polypeptide(L)'
;HAIGATGGHCDATGWREGAVGKETGPEVGVINGADEARRAVRLAHKYGATVIKTCATGGVLSLADAVDTPQLTQAELDALVDEAHALRLKTAAHAHGAEGAKRAIRAGIDSIEHGSFLDDEALDLMKHKGTYYVPTLMAVQGLSEQIQKGVPIPPAIKVKAEDAIAHVQQRFQKAIAKGIKIGLGTDAADRFIDDLERSASS
;
A
#
# COMPACT_ATOMS: atom_id res chain seq x y z
N HIS A 1 -4.10 6.20 -9.93
CA HIS A 1 -4.71 5.51 -8.77
C HIS A 1 -3.88 4.26 -8.48
N ALA A 2 -3.97 3.72 -7.26
CA ALA A 2 -3.37 2.45 -6.90
C ALA A 2 -4.31 1.28 -7.23
N ILE A 3 -3.77 0.07 -7.38
CA ILE A 3 -4.53 -1.15 -7.68
C ILE A 3 -4.68 -2.00 -6.41
N GLY A 4 -5.89 -2.39 -6.02
CA GLY A 4 -6.14 -3.30 -4.90
C GLY A 4 -7.32 -4.23 -5.13
N ALA A 5 -7.62 -5.07 -4.15
CA ALA A 5 -8.74 -6.00 -4.20
C ALA A 5 -10.07 -5.30 -3.87
N THR A 6 -11.20 -5.89 -4.29
CA THR A 6 -12.53 -5.46 -3.81
C THR A 6 -12.60 -5.55 -2.29
N GLY A 7 -13.07 -4.49 -1.66
CA GLY A 7 -13.11 -4.33 -0.20
C GLY A 7 -11.73 -4.13 0.45
N GLY A 8 -10.66 -4.01 -0.33
CA GLY A 8 -9.29 -3.80 0.15
C GLY A 8 -8.93 -2.34 0.41
N HIS A 9 -7.66 -2.09 0.76
CA HIS A 9 -7.20 -0.78 1.20
C HIS A 9 -7.32 0.31 0.11
N CYS A 10 -7.20 -0.10 -1.15
CA CYS A 10 -7.31 0.77 -2.31
C CYS A 10 -8.76 0.88 -2.85
N ASP A 11 -9.76 0.26 -2.21
CA ASP A 11 -11.17 0.33 -2.61
C ASP A 11 -11.97 1.29 -1.72
N ALA A 12 -12.66 2.26 -2.34
CA ALA A 12 -13.32 3.36 -1.65
C ALA A 12 -14.84 3.15 -1.46
N THR A 13 -15.45 2.09 -2.01
CA THR A 13 -16.91 1.88 -1.93
C THR A 13 -17.38 1.29 -0.60
N GLY A 14 -16.55 0.50 0.07
CA GLY A 14 -16.75 0.05 1.45
C GLY A 14 -17.97 -0.87 1.67
N TRP A 15 -18.68 -0.62 2.77
CA TRP A 15 -19.53 -1.56 3.52
C TRP A 15 -20.57 -2.38 2.74
N ARG A 16 -21.62 -1.73 2.23
CA ARG A 16 -22.79 -2.38 1.63
C ARG A 16 -22.88 -1.93 0.18
N GLU A 17 -23.20 -2.87 -0.70
CA GLU A 17 -23.48 -2.59 -2.11
C GLU A 17 -24.44 -1.39 -2.25
N GLY A 18 -24.02 -0.40 -3.03
CA GLY A 18 -24.81 0.80 -3.30
C GLY A 18 -24.74 1.90 -2.22
N ALA A 19 -24.08 1.68 -1.08
CA ALA A 19 -24.02 2.67 0.00
C ALA A 19 -23.15 3.87 -0.36
N VAL A 20 -22.04 3.65 -1.09
CA VAL A 20 -21.11 4.69 -1.56
C VAL A 20 -20.92 4.56 -3.07
N GLY A 21 -22.04 4.59 -3.80
CA GLY A 21 -22.04 4.47 -5.26
C GLY A 21 -22.06 3.02 -5.76
N LYS A 22 -21.73 2.84 -7.04
CA LYS A 22 -21.66 1.52 -7.67
C LYS A 22 -20.33 0.85 -7.31
N GLU A 23 -20.35 -0.49 -7.25
CA GLU A 23 -19.11 -1.26 -7.09
C GLU A 23 -18.09 -0.93 -8.18
N THR A 24 -16.84 -0.93 -7.76
CA THR A 24 -15.68 -0.50 -8.53
C THR A 24 -15.03 -1.68 -9.24
N GLY A 25 -14.45 -1.39 -10.40
CA GLY A 25 -13.73 -2.39 -11.21
C GLY A 25 -12.34 -1.93 -11.62
N PRO A 26 -11.70 -2.66 -12.55
CA PRO A 26 -10.32 -2.41 -12.95
C PRO A 26 -10.05 -1.01 -13.49
N GLU A 27 -11.09 -0.32 -13.99
CA GLU A 27 -11.03 1.07 -14.46
C GLU A 27 -10.64 2.09 -13.38
N VAL A 28 -10.86 1.76 -12.11
CA VAL A 28 -10.45 2.59 -10.96
C VAL A 28 -9.47 1.87 -10.03
N GLY A 29 -8.93 0.73 -10.47
CA GLY A 29 -7.90 -0.01 -9.76
C GLY A 29 -8.41 -1.09 -8.82
N VAL A 30 -9.68 -1.47 -8.87
CA VAL A 30 -10.20 -2.58 -8.05
C VAL A 30 -10.25 -3.85 -8.89
N ILE A 31 -9.60 -4.92 -8.42
CA ILE A 31 -9.41 -6.16 -9.19
C ILE A 31 -9.82 -7.41 -8.39
N ASN A 32 -10.33 -8.41 -9.11
CA ASN A 32 -10.62 -9.76 -8.64
C ASN A 32 -10.09 -10.78 -9.67
N GLY A 33 -8.85 -11.21 -9.47
CA GLY A 33 -8.18 -12.20 -10.30
C GLY A 33 -7.10 -11.63 -11.22
N ALA A 34 -6.27 -12.55 -11.73
CA ALA A 34 -5.08 -12.23 -12.51
C ALA A 34 -5.37 -11.48 -13.82
N ASP A 35 -6.45 -11.81 -14.51
CA ASP A 35 -6.81 -11.14 -15.78
C ASP A 35 -7.25 -9.69 -15.56
N GLU A 36 -7.95 -9.42 -14.45
CA GLU A 36 -8.29 -8.07 -14.03
C GLU A 36 -7.06 -7.28 -13.60
N ALA A 37 -6.08 -7.93 -12.96
CA ALA A 37 -4.79 -7.32 -12.64
C ALA A 37 -4.08 -6.82 -13.91
N ARG A 38 -3.98 -7.65 -14.95
CA ARG A 38 -3.40 -7.25 -16.25
C ARG A 38 -4.19 -6.12 -16.89
N ARG A 39 -5.53 -6.21 -16.87
CA ARG A 39 -6.40 -5.16 -17.42
C ARG A 39 -6.18 -3.83 -16.71
N ALA A 40 -6.11 -3.82 -15.37
CA ALA A 40 -5.88 -2.61 -14.59
C ALA A 40 -4.51 -1.98 -14.92
N VAL A 41 -3.44 -2.78 -15.02
CA VAL A 41 -2.12 -2.30 -15.44
C VAL A 41 -2.15 -1.66 -16.83
N ARG A 42 -2.80 -2.31 -17.81
CA ARG A 42 -2.93 -1.79 -19.17
C ARG A 42 -3.73 -0.49 -19.21
N LEU A 43 -4.79 -0.36 -18.39
CA LEU A 43 -5.56 0.87 -18.27
C LEU A 43 -4.73 1.99 -17.64
N ALA A 44 -4.01 1.71 -16.55
CA ALA A 44 -3.11 2.68 -15.93
C ALA A 44 -2.04 3.17 -16.92
N HIS A 45 -1.43 2.25 -17.67
CA HIS A 45 -0.46 2.59 -18.72
C HIS A 45 -1.09 3.43 -19.84
N LYS A 46 -2.28 3.04 -20.33
CA LYS A 46 -3.04 3.81 -21.32
C LYS A 46 -3.28 5.25 -20.85
N TYR A 47 -3.47 5.46 -19.56
CA TYR A 47 -3.66 6.77 -18.94
C TYR A 47 -2.36 7.47 -18.53
N GLY A 48 -1.20 6.98 -18.98
CA GLY A 48 0.09 7.64 -18.81
C GLY A 48 0.83 7.32 -17.52
N ALA A 49 0.42 6.28 -16.78
CA ALA A 49 1.17 5.85 -15.61
C ALA A 49 2.60 5.40 -15.99
N THR A 50 3.59 5.92 -15.27
CA THR A 50 5.00 5.53 -15.39
C THR A 50 5.44 4.54 -14.32
N VAL A 51 4.62 4.36 -13.28
CA VAL A 51 4.79 3.42 -12.17
C VAL A 51 3.42 2.84 -11.83
N ILE A 52 3.38 1.54 -11.53
CA ILE A 52 2.19 0.85 -11.05
C ILE A 52 2.29 0.69 -9.53
N LYS A 53 1.30 1.21 -8.80
CA LYS A 53 1.19 1.07 -7.35
C LYS A 53 0.10 0.06 -7.01
N THR A 54 0.34 -0.81 -6.03
CA THR A 54 -0.66 -1.77 -5.52
C THR A 54 -0.78 -1.78 -3.99
N CYS A 55 -1.93 -2.21 -3.47
CA CYS A 55 -2.17 -2.50 -2.06
C CYS A 55 -2.05 -4.02 -1.80
N ALA A 56 -0.95 -4.46 -1.19
CA ALA A 56 -0.70 -5.87 -0.87
C ALA A 56 -1.05 -6.24 0.59
N THR A 57 -1.37 -5.26 1.42
CA THR A 57 -1.95 -5.46 2.76
C THR A 57 -3.01 -4.39 3.05
N GLY A 58 -3.76 -4.58 4.15
CA GLY A 58 -4.52 -3.50 4.76
C GLY A 58 -3.63 -2.33 5.22
N GLY A 59 -4.26 -1.18 5.49
CA GLY A 59 -3.56 0.05 5.87
C GLY A 59 -3.78 0.46 7.33
N VAL A 60 -2.88 1.31 7.85
CA VAL A 60 -3.02 1.88 9.20
C VAL A 60 -4.30 2.71 9.34
N LEU A 61 -4.67 3.45 8.29
CA LEU A 61 -5.82 4.34 8.27
C LEU A 61 -7.12 3.68 7.78
N SER A 62 -7.08 2.41 7.35
CA SER A 62 -8.29 1.71 6.91
C SER A 62 -9.15 1.26 8.11
N LEU A 63 -10.45 1.50 7.99
CA LEU A 63 -11.45 1.03 8.95
C LEU A 63 -11.83 -0.44 8.73
N ALA A 64 -11.89 -0.89 7.48
CA ALA A 64 -12.38 -2.22 7.09
C ALA A 64 -11.38 -3.36 7.39
N ASP A 65 -10.07 -3.12 7.22
CA ASP A 65 -9.07 -4.19 7.25
C ASP A 65 -8.06 -4.03 8.39
N ALA A 66 -7.61 -5.15 8.97
CA ALA A 66 -6.42 -5.15 9.83
C ALA A 66 -5.17 -4.84 9.00
N VAL A 67 -4.19 -4.20 9.62
CA VAL A 67 -3.02 -3.61 8.93
C VAL A 67 -2.13 -4.67 8.28
N ASP A 68 -2.11 -5.87 8.86
CA ASP A 68 -1.30 -6.99 8.43
C ASP A 68 -2.05 -7.99 7.54
N THR A 69 -3.37 -7.81 7.36
CA THR A 69 -4.18 -8.68 6.49
C THR A 69 -3.62 -8.65 5.07
N PRO A 70 -3.15 -9.79 4.52
CA PRO A 70 -2.69 -9.86 3.15
C PRO A 70 -3.81 -9.55 2.17
N GLN A 71 -3.55 -8.65 1.23
CA GLN A 71 -4.41 -8.35 0.11
C GLN A 71 -3.76 -8.86 -1.17
N LEU A 72 -4.61 -9.25 -2.12
CA LEU A 72 -4.22 -9.93 -3.35
C LEU A 72 -3.55 -11.31 -3.12
N THR A 73 -3.89 -12.22 -4.01
CA THR A 73 -3.31 -13.55 -4.14
C THR A 73 -1.95 -13.46 -4.84
N GLN A 74 -1.16 -14.52 -4.73
CA GLN A 74 0.10 -14.60 -5.46
C GLN A 74 -0.12 -14.48 -6.97
N ALA A 75 -1.16 -15.13 -7.50
CA ALA A 75 -1.47 -15.09 -8.94
C ALA A 75 -1.82 -13.69 -9.44
N GLU A 76 -2.54 -12.89 -8.64
CA GLU A 76 -2.85 -11.49 -8.97
C GLU A 76 -1.59 -10.62 -8.97
N LEU A 77 -0.73 -10.77 -7.96
CA LEU A 77 0.52 -10.02 -7.87
C LEU A 77 1.50 -10.40 -8.98
N ASP A 78 1.64 -11.69 -9.28
CA ASP A 78 2.46 -12.18 -10.40
C ASP A 78 1.98 -11.57 -11.72
N ALA A 79 0.67 -11.59 -11.98
CA ALA A 79 0.11 -11.02 -13.20
C ALA A 79 0.27 -9.49 -13.29
N LEU A 80 0.12 -8.79 -12.17
CA LEU A 80 0.32 -7.34 -12.08
C LEU A 80 1.77 -6.96 -12.39
N VAL A 81 2.73 -7.64 -11.74
CA VAL A 81 4.16 -7.34 -11.89
C VAL A 81 4.65 -7.73 -13.28
N ASP A 82 4.28 -8.91 -13.76
CA ASP A 82 4.62 -9.39 -15.11
C ASP A 82 4.14 -8.41 -16.20
N GLU A 83 2.88 -7.98 -16.14
CA GLU A 83 2.33 -7.03 -17.11
C GLU A 83 3.00 -5.65 -17.01
N ALA A 84 3.27 -5.16 -15.80
CA ALA A 84 3.93 -3.87 -15.60
C ALA A 84 5.37 -3.91 -16.17
N HIS A 85 6.11 -4.99 -15.90
CA HIS A 85 7.48 -5.16 -16.38
C HIS A 85 7.54 -5.40 -17.90
N ALA A 86 6.57 -6.11 -18.48
CA ALA A 86 6.44 -6.25 -19.94
C ALA A 86 6.27 -4.88 -20.63
N LEU A 87 5.59 -3.95 -19.97
CA LEU A 87 5.43 -2.55 -20.39
C LEU A 87 6.61 -1.64 -19.96
N ARG A 88 7.66 -2.22 -19.38
CA ARG A 88 8.86 -1.53 -18.86
C ARG A 88 8.57 -0.50 -17.76
N LEU A 89 7.47 -0.69 -17.04
CA LEU A 89 7.10 0.13 -15.89
C LEU A 89 7.72 -0.42 -14.61
N LYS A 90 7.84 0.44 -13.61
CA LYS A 90 8.23 0.06 -12.24
C LYS A 90 7.00 -0.19 -11.39
N THR A 91 7.17 -0.99 -10.35
CA THR A 91 6.08 -1.39 -9.44
C THR A 91 6.39 -1.06 -7.99
N ALA A 92 5.36 -0.70 -7.23
CA ALA A 92 5.47 -0.31 -5.84
C ALA A 92 4.29 -0.92 -5.06
N ALA A 93 4.54 -1.52 -3.89
CA ALA A 93 3.49 -2.12 -3.08
C ALA A 93 3.39 -1.46 -1.70
N HIS A 94 2.18 -0.97 -1.38
CA HIS A 94 1.80 -0.72 0.01
C HIS A 94 1.74 -2.06 0.74
N ALA A 95 2.61 -2.26 1.73
CA ALA A 95 2.59 -3.44 2.58
C ALA A 95 3.13 -3.12 3.98
N HIS A 96 2.29 -3.22 5.00
CA HIS A 96 2.74 -3.19 6.39
C HIS A 96 3.08 -4.61 6.89
N GLY A 97 2.18 -5.57 6.66
CA GLY A 97 2.30 -6.96 7.11
C GLY A 97 3.27 -7.82 6.27
N ALA A 98 3.91 -8.79 6.93
CA ALA A 98 4.93 -9.64 6.33
C ALA A 98 4.40 -10.54 5.20
N GLU A 99 3.25 -11.21 5.37
CA GLU A 99 2.76 -12.18 4.37
C GLU A 99 2.42 -11.52 3.02
N GLY A 100 1.72 -10.38 3.04
CA GLY A 100 1.45 -9.60 1.82
C GLY A 100 2.73 -9.08 1.15
N ALA A 101 3.67 -8.56 1.95
CA ALA A 101 4.97 -8.13 1.44
C ALA A 101 5.75 -9.29 0.80
N LYS A 102 5.80 -10.47 1.44
CA LYS A 102 6.49 -11.65 0.90
C LYS A 102 5.88 -12.10 -0.43
N ARG A 103 4.56 -12.05 -0.60
CA ARG A 103 3.92 -12.34 -1.89
C ARG A 103 4.34 -11.34 -2.97
N ALA A 104 4.32 -10.05 -2.66
CA ALA A 104 4.74 -9.00 -3.59
C ALA A 104 6.22 -9.11 -3.98
N ILE A 105 7.10 -9.39 -3.01
CA ILE A 105 8.54 -9.60 -3.26
C ILE A 105 8.78 -10.85 -4.12
N ARG A 106 8.05 -11.94 -3.89
CA ARG A 106 8.13 -13.16 -4.71
C ARG A 106 7.69 -12.90 -6.16
N ALA A 107 6.62 -12.11 -6.35
CA ALA A 107 6.14 -11.66 -7.65
C ALA A 107 7.15 -10.76 -8.39
N GLY A 108 8.08 -10.14 -7.67
CA GLY A 108 9.13 -9.30 -8.25
C GLY A 108 8.87 -7.79 -8.14
N ILE A 109 8.07 -7.36 -7.16
CA ILE A 109 7.82 -5.94 -6.92
C ILE A 109 9.14 -5.15 -6.76
N ASP A 110 9.22 -3.94 -7.33
CA ASP A 110 10.45 -3.14 -7.28
C ASP A 110 10.63 -2.44 -5.92
N SER A 111 9.55 -2.06 -5.23
CA SER A 111 9.61 -1.50 -3.87
C SER A 111 8.49 -1.99 -2.94
N ILE A 112 8.79 -1.98 -1.63
CA ILE A 112 7.84 -2.09 -0.53
C ILE A 112 7.77 -0.77 0.22
N GLU A 113 6.55 -0.29 0.44
CA GLU A 113 6.25 0.95 1.13
C GLU A 113 5.74 0.66 2.55
N HIS A 114 6.15 1.52 3.49
CA HIS A 114 5.88 1.45 4.92
C HIS A 114 6.60 0.31 5.65
N GLY A 115 6.27 -0.96 5.37
CA GLY A 115 6.94 -2.15 5.93
C GLY A 115 7.02 -2.21 7.46
N SER A 116 6.02 -1.68 8.16
CA SER A 116 6.04 -1.56 9.63
C SER A 116 6.21 -2.89 10.37
N PHE A 117 5.73 -3.99 9.79
CA PHE A 117 5.71 -5.32 10.41
C PHE A 117 6.43 -6.39 9.59
N LEU A 118 7.42 -6.02 8.77
CA LEU A 118 8.22 -6.99 8.02
C LEU A 118 8.97 -7.94 8.96
N ASP A 119 8.85 -9.24 8.75
CA ASP A 119 9.64 -10.26 9.42
C ASP A 119 11.05 -10.41 8.81
N ASP A 120 11.91 -11.19 9.45
CA ASP A 120 13.28 -11.36 8.95
C ASP A 120 13.31 -12.10 7.59
N GLU A 121 12.34 -12.98 7.32
CA GLU A 121 12.20 -13.65 6.03
C GLU A 121 11.90 -12.64 4.90
N ALA A 122 10.97 -11.71 5.12
CA ALA A 122 10.65 -10.65 4.16
C ALA A 122 11.88 -9.77 3.87
N LEU A 123 12.62 -9.38 4.91
CA LEU A 123 13.85 -8.60 4.75
C LEU A 123 14.92 -9.36 3.95
N ASP A 124 15.09 -10.66 4.20
CA ASP A 124 16.02 -11.51 3.45
C ASP A 124 15.60 -11.68 1.98
N LEU A 125 14.29 -11.82 1.73
CA LEU A 125 13.74 -11.85 0.38
C LEU A 125 13.99 -10.52 -0.36
N MET A 126 13.77 -9.38 0.29
CA MET A 126 14.05 -8.07 -0.31
C MET A 126 15.52 -7.94 -0.69
N LYS A 127 16.43 -8.36 0.20
CA LYS A 127 17.87 -8.35 -0.08
C LYS A 127 18.21 -9.22 -1.29
N HIS A 128 17.68 -10.44 -1.33
CA HIS A 128 17.94 -11.40 -2.40
C HIS A 128 17.37 -10.95 -3.75
N LYS A 129 16.15 -10.41 -3.78
CA LYS A 129 15.46 -9.95 -4.99
C LYS A 129 15.88 -8.55 -5.43
N GLY A 130 16.56 -7.80 -4.57
CA GLY A 130 16.95 -6.41 -4.82
C GLY A 130 15.79 -5.41 -4.74
N THR A 131 14.69 -5.79 -4.08
CA THR A 131 13.53 -4.94 -3.81
C THR A 131 13.90 -3.80 -2.85
N TYR A 132 13.48 -2.59 -3.18
CA TYR A 132 13.72 -1.40 -2.36
C TYR A 132 12.79 -1.37 -1.15
N TYR A 133 13.30 -0.85 -0.04
CA TYR A 133 12.50 -0.53 1.13
C TYR A 133 12.28 0.98 1.25
N VAL A 134 11.02 1.41 1.28
CA VAL A 134 10.62 2.81 1.44
C VAL A 134 9.77 2.94 2.71
N PRO A 135 10.37 3.16 3.89
CA PRO A 135 9.67 3.08 5.19
C PRO A 135 8.72 4.25 5.49
N THR A 136 8.72 5.31 4.66
CA THR A 136 7.87 6.50 4.82
C THR A 136 7.85 7.10 6.22
N LEU A 137 9.03 7.25 6.85
CA LEU A 137 9.17 7.63 8.26
C LEU A 137 8.51 8.97 8.61
N MET A 138 8.36 9.89 7.64
CA MET A 138 7.65 11.16 7.86
C MET A 138 6.16 10.98 8.17
N ALA A 139 5.46 10.07 7.49
CA ALA A 139 4.05 9.79 7.78
C ALA A 139 3.87 9.21 9.19
N VAL A 140 4.79 8.34 9.61
CA VAL A 140 4.84 7.78 10.97
C VAL A 140 5.03 8.90 12.00
N GLN A 141 5.99 9.80 11.75
CA GLN A 141 6.23 10.94 12.63
C GLN A 141 5.01 11.86 12.72
N GLY A 142 4.40 12.21 11.58
CA GLY A 142 3.21 13.06 11.55
C GLY A 142 2.03 12.47 12.33
N LEU A 143 1.83 11.16 12.24
CA LEU A 143 0.81 10.45 13.01
C LEU A 143 1.11 10.46 14.52
N SER A 144 2.37 10.24 14.91
CA SER A 144 2.80 10.36 16.32
C SER A 144 2.54 11.77 16.87
N GLU A 145 2.86 12.82 16.11
CA GLU A 145 2.62 14.20 16.52
C GLU A 145 1.14 14.53 16.68
N GLN A 146 0.27 14.02 15.80
CA GLN A 146 -1.18 14.20 15.91
C GLN A 146 -1.74 13.52 17.17
N ILE A 147 -1.28 12.30 17.48
CA ILE A 147 -1.65 11.58 18.70
C ILE A 147 -1.23 12.38 19.94
N GLN A 148 0.01 12.90 19.96
CA GLN A 148 0.52 13.71 21.08
C GLN A 148 -0.24 15.02 21.27
N LYS A 149 -0.69 15.65 20.17
CA LYS A 149 -1.53 16.87 20.20
C LYS A 149 -2.99 16.61 20.58
N GLY A 150 -3.38 15.35 20.76
CA GLY A 150 -4.75 14.98 21.13
C GLY A 150 -5.76 15.16 19.98
N VAL A 151 -5.30 15.10 18.73
CA VAL A 151 -6.21 15.13 17.57
C VAL A 151 -7.17 13.92 17.67
N PRO A 152 -8.49 14.11 17.55
CA PRO A 152 -9.44 12.99 17.60
C PRO A 152 -9.17 12.00 16.46
N ILE A 153 -8.79 10.77 16.83
CA ILE A 153 -8.56 9.65 15.91
C ILE A 153 -9.44 8.49 16.38
N PRO A 154 -10.16 7.79 15.47
CA PRO A 154 -10.95 6.62 15.85
C PRO A 154 -10.11 5.58 16.63
N PRO A 155 -10.62 5.01 17.74
CA PRO A 155 -9.83 4.12 18.59
C PRO A 155 -9.17 2.96 17.86
N ALA A 156 -9.88 2.33 16.91
CA ALA A 156 -9.36 1.24 16.09
C ALA A 156 -8.16 1.64 15.21
N ILE A 157 -8.14 2.89 14.72
CA ILE A 157 -7.01 3.44 13.94
C ILE A 157 -5.87 3.80 14.87
N LYS A 158 -6.16 4.36 16.04
CA LYS A 158 -5.14 4.76 17.02
C LYS A 158 -4.27 3.57 17.48
N VAL A 159 -4.88 2.42 17.78
CA VAL A 159 -4.14 1.21 18.18
C VAL A 159 -3.17 0.76 17.07
N LYS A 160 -3.68 0.67 15.83
CA LYS A 160 -2.87 0.33 14.64
C LYS A 160 -1.70 1.29 14.43
N ALA A 161 -1.95 2.58 14.63
CA ALA A 161 -0.96 3.64 14.49
C ALA A 161 0.15 3.50 15.52
N GLU A 162 -0.20 3.33 16.81
CA GLU A 162 0.76 3.17 17.90
C GLU A 162 1.65 1.93 17.69
N ASP A 163 1.06 0.81 17.25
CA ASP A 163 1.80 -0.40 16.92
C ASP A 163 2.77 -0.19 15.74
N ALA A 164 2.32 0.48 14.67
CA ALA A 164 3.18 0.76 13.51
C ALA A 164 4.34 1.68 13.87
N ILE A 165 4.09 2.72 14.68
CA ILE A 165 5.10 3.65 15.20
C ILE A 165 6.15 2.89 16.03
N ALA A 166 5.72 1.98 16.89
CA ALA A 166 6.63 1.23 17.76
C ALA A 166 7.59 0.31 17.00
N HIS A 167 7.17 -0.25 15.85
CA HIS A 167 7.95 -1.29 15.16
C HIS A 167 8.78 -0.78 13.98
N VAL A 168 8.32 0.25 13.26
CA VAL A 168 8.93 0.66 11.99
C VAL A 168 10.41 1.08 12.12
N GLN A 169 10.78 1.72 13.24
CA GLN A 169 12.18 2.11 13.49
C GLN A 169 13.10 0.90 13.59
N GLN A 170 12.67 -0.16 14.28
CA GLN A 170 13.44 -1.39 14.39
C GLN A 170 13.58 -2.09 13.03
N ARG A 171 12.51 -2.11 12.22
CA ARG A 171 12.54 -2.69 10.86
C ARG A 171 13.48 -1.93 9.94
N PHE A 172 13.45 -0.60 10.01
CA PHE A 172 14.36 0.25 9.27
C PHE A 172 15.83 -0.01 9.63
N GLN A 173 16.17 -0.08 10.91
CA GLN A 173 17.52 -0.39 11.37
C GLN A 173 18.00 -1.77 10.90
N LYS A 174 17.14 -2.79 11.01
CA LYS A 174 17.45 -4.14 10.50
C LYS A 174 17.69 -4.15 8.99
N ALA A 175 16.88 -3.42 8.22
CA ALA A 175 17.03 -3.34 6.77
C ALA A 175 18.37 -2.72 6.37
N ILE A 176 18.80 -1.65 7.07
CA ILE A 176 20.13 -1.05 6.90
C ILE A 176 21.21 -2.08 7.23
N ALA A 177 21.12 -2.77 8.37
CA ALA A 177 22.10 -3.76 8.79
C ALA A 177 22.25 -4.93 7.81
N LYS A 178 21.15 -5.34 7.14
CA LYS A 178 21.15 -6.35 6.07
C LYS A 178 21.62 -5.82 4.71
N GLY A 179 21.86 -4.52 4.59
CA GLY A 179 22.27 -3.87 3.34
C GLY A 179 21.17 -3.91 2.27
N ILE A 180 19.91 -3.80 2.67
CA ILE A 180 18.77 -3.66 1.76
C ILE A 180 18.81 -2.25 1.15
N LYS A 181 18.42 -2.12 -0.12
CA LYS A 181 18.35 -0.82 -0.79
C LYS A 181 17.23 0.02 -0.18
N ILE A 182 17.54 1.25 0.23
CA ILE A 182 16.57 2.15 0.86
C ILE A 182 16.18 3.25 -0.13
N GLY A 183 14.88 3.51 -0.25
CA GLY A 183 14.33 4.72 -0.86
C GLY A 183 13.72 5.63 0.20
N LEU A 184 13.69 6.94 -0.07
CA LEU A 184 13.08 7.93 0.79
C LEU A 184 11.76 8.41 0.17
N GLY A 185 10.70 8.39 0.95
CA GLY A 185 9.37 8.86 0.55
C GLY A 185 8.67 9.45 1.78
N THR A 186 7.82 10.46 1.57
CA THR A 186 7.15 11.15 2.67
C THR A 186 5.79 10.55 3.01
N ASP A 187 5.11 9.99 1.99
CA ASP A 187 3.70 9.59 2.05
C ASP A 187 2.77 10.72 2.53
N ALA A 188 3.12 11.96 2.13
CA ALA A 188 2.31 13.13 2.39
C ALA A 188 1.38 13.37 1.19
N ALA A 189 0.09 13.52 1.45
CA ALA A 189 -0.87 14.10 0.51
C ALA A 189 -1.06 15.59 0.84
N ASP A 190 -1.30 16.40 -0.20
CA ASP A 190 -1.72 17.79 -0.01
C ASP A 190 -3.19 17.82 0.45
N ARG A 191 -3.50 18.55 1.53
CA ARG A 191 -4.87 18.72 2.04
C ARG A 191 -5.79 19.45 1.05
N PHE A 192 -5.25 20.01 -0.02
CA PHE A 192 -6.00 20.74 -1.02
C PHE A 192 -7.09 19.91 -1.73
N ILE A 193 -6.91 18.59 -1.85
CA ILE A 193 -7.87 17.72 -2.55
C ILE A 193 -9.06 17.35 -1.66
N ASP A 194 -8.85 17.14 -0.36
CA ASP A 194 -9.94 16.85 0.60
C ASP A 194 -10.87 18.07 0.82
N ASP A 195 -10.32 19.29 0.78
CA ASP A 195 -11.10 20.52 0.96
C ASP A 195 -11.92 20.90 -0.30
N LEU A 196 -11.47 20.51 -1.50
CA LEU A 196 -12.22 20.72 -2.75
C LEU A 196 -13.51 19.89 -2.78
N GLU A 197 -13.47 18.63 -2.33
CA GLU A 197 -14.66 17.77 -2.25
C GLU A 197 -15.65 18.23 -1.17
N ARG A 198 -15.15 18.82 -0.07
CA ARG A 198 -16.01 19.46 0.94
C ARG A 198 -16.65 20.76 0.46
N SER A 199 -15.93 21.57 -0.33
CA SER A 199 -16.45 22.84 -0.85
C SER A 199 -17.43 22.67 -2.03
N ALA A 200 -17.35 21.57 -2.76
CA ALA A 200 -18.30 21.22 -3.81
C ALA A 200 -19.63 20.65 -3.27
N SER A 201 -19.72 20.43 -1.96
CA SER A 201 -20.87 19.87 -1.26
C SER A 201 -21.63 20.91 -0.41
N SER A 202 -21.32 22.21 -0.55
CA SER A 202 -22.01 23.33 0.12
C SER A 202 -22.67 24.28 -0.86
#